data_AF-A0A439DQQ2-F1
#
_entry.id   AF-A0A439DQQ2-F1
#
_cell.length_a   1.000
_cell.length_b   1.000
_cell.length_c   1.000
_cell.angle_alpha   90.00
_cell.angle_beta   90.00
_cell.angle_gamma   90.00
#
_symmetry.space_group_name_H-M   'P 1'
#
loop_
_entity.id
_entity.type
_entity.pdbx_description
1 polymer ?
#
loop_
_entity_poly.entity_id
_entity_poly.type
_entity_poly.pdbx_seq_one_letter_code
_entity_poly.pdbx_strand_id
1 'polypeptide(L)'
;MGESPPAVVVFDVNIYVDLAGLITQPFEWDKLEAAAVGHWNDALPHPTDARFDSLRAVLMSKTGQVGASGSSERLEVWTSEHIDDLVVKKVHENATDAAGRGWTQANAEDLLEKLVYDLVFDFTHGGTAGRVIDPLNHPPLDHEDGCVMRTAASSGDVLESPRYCVTRDREFREACRADQLEPSVQVLYPHEWVTALRNARRPPIPRPRSE
;
A
#
# COMPACT_ATOMS: atom_id res chain seq x y z
N MET A 1 -21.47 -19.91 -8.00
CA MET A 1 -21.28 -18.87 -6.97
C MET A 1 -20.31 -17.88 -7.59
N GLY A 2 -20.69 -16.62 -7.74
CA GLY A 2 -19.78 -15.61 -8.31
C GLY A 2 -18.64 -15.36 -7.34
N GLU A 3 -17.42 -15.27 -7.85
CA GLU A 3 -16.28 -14.80 -7.05
C GLU A 3 -16.56 -13.37 -6.58
N SER A 4 -16.23 -13.05 -5.34
CA SER A 4 -16.29 -11.68 -4.84
C SER A 4 -15.33 -10.79 -5.67
N PRO A 5 -15.71 -9.55 -6.00
CA PRO A 5 -14.78 -8.60 -6.60
C PRO A 5 -13.50 -8.47 -5.77
N PRO A 6 -12.31 -8.36 -6.40
CA PRO A 6 -11.05 -8.19 -5.69
C PRO A 6 -11.05 -6.87 -4.92
N ALA A 7 -10.39 -6.83 -3.77
CA ALA A 7 -10.08 -5.56 -3.11
C ALA A 7 -8.89 -4.91 -3.81
N VAL A 8 -9.08 -3.67 -4.26
CA VAL A 8 -8.07 -2.89 -4.98
C VAL A 8 -7.37 -1.97 -4.00
N VAL A 9 -6.05 -2.03 -3.96
CA VAL A 9 -5.23 -1.21 -3.05
C VAL A 9 -4.20 -0.44 -3.85
N VAL A 10 -4.11 0.86 -3.61
CA VAL A 10 -3.01 1.70 -4.09
C VAL A 10 -2.25 2.21 -2.87
N PHE A 11 -0.94 1.96 -2.85
CA PHE A 11 -0.06 2.56 -1.86
C PHE A 11 0.44 3.90 -2.39
N ASP A 12 0.34 4.92 -1.55
CA ASP A 12 0.93 6.22 -1.81
C ASP A 12 2.47 6.12 -1.82
N VAL A 13 3.13 7.04 -2.50
CA VAL A 13 4.59 7.11 -2.67
C VAL A 13 5.31 7.17 -1.32
N ASN A 14 4.73 7.86 -0.32
CA ASN A 14 5.32 7.93 1.02
C ASN A 14 5.47 6.56 1.70
N ILE A 15 4.65 5.56 1.32
CA ILE A 15 4.77 4.20 1.81
C ILE A 15 6.07 3.59 1.28
N TYR A 16 6.32 3.63 -0.03
CA TYR A 16 7.53 3.05 -0.61
C TYR A 16 8.81 3.75 -0.13
N VAL A 17 8.76 5.07 0.07
CA VAL A 17 9.87 5.85 0.66
C VAL A 17 10.18 5.39 2.09
N ASP A 18 9.17 5.05 2.90
CA ASP A 18 9.40 4.49 4.23
C ASP A 18 10.15 3.17 4.17
N LEU A 19 9.74 2.28 3.26
CA LEU A 19 10.35 0.97 3.09
C LEU A 19 11.82 1.10 2.69
N ALA A 20 12.13 2.02 1.77
CA ALA A 20 13.50 2.35 1.38
C ALA A 20 14.36 2.82 2.56
N GLY A 21 13.75 3.46 3.56
CA GLY A 21 14.42 3.91 4.78
C GLY A 21 14.63 2.85 5.86
N LEU A 22 14.07 1.64 5.69
CA LEU A 22 14.15 0.53 6.65
C LEU A 22 15.11 -0.59 6.22
N ILE A 23 15.61 -0.55 4.99
CA ILE A 23 16.50 -1.57 4.43
C ILE A 23 17.78 -0.95 3.88
N THR A 24 18.77 -1.78 3.55
CA THR A 24 19.98 -1.35 2.83
C THR A 24 19.85 -1.62 1.34
N GLN A 25 20.43 -0.76 0.50
CA GLN A 25 20.53 -0.96 -0.95
C GLN A 25 21.57 -2.04 -1.33
N PRO A 26 21.39 -2.78 -2.46
CA PRO A 26 20.23 -2.78 -3.35
C PRO A 26 19.00 -3.47 -2.72
N PHE A 27 17.82 -3.25 -3.29
CA PHE A 27 16.57 -3.83 -2.77
C PHE A 27 16.56 -5.36 -2.91
N GLU A 28 16.13 -6.04 -1.85
CA GLU A 28 15.80 -7.47 -1.81
C GLU A 28 14.63 -7.69 -0.84
N TRP A 29 13.68 -8.55 -1.21
CA TRP A 29 12.53 -8.89 -0.36
C TRP A 29 12.95 -9.46 1.00
N ASP A 30 13.99 -10.29 1.03
CA ASP A 30 14.50 -10.88 2.28
C ASP A 30 14.96 -9.82 3.29
N LYS A 31 15.51 -8.68 2.82
CA LYS A 31 15.90 -7.56 3.69
C LYS A 31 14.67 -6.89 4.29
N LEU A 32 13.60 -6.77 3.50
CA LEU A 32 12.33 -6.18 3.92
C LEU A 32 11.63 -7.08 4.95
N GLU A 33 11.60 -8.39 4.69
CA GLU A 33 11.06 -9.40 5.61
C GLU A 33 11.87 -9.45 6.92
N ALA A 34 13.21 -9.42 6.83
CA ALA A 34 14.09 -9.39 7.99
C ALA A 34 13.85 -8.13 8.87
N ALA A 35 13.66 -6.96 8.25
CA ALA A 35 13.33 -5.72 8.96
C ALA A 35 12.00 -5.81 9.73
N ALA A 36 11.08 -6.70 9.31
CA ALA A 36 9.78 -6.87 9.96
C ALA A 36 9.80 -7.86 11.14
N VAL A 37 10.77 -8.78 11.22
CA VAL A 37 10.76 -9.89 12.20
C VAL A 37 10.59 -9.40 13.64
N GLY A 38 11.30 -8.35 14.03
CA GLY A 38 11.23 -7.79 15.39
C GLY A 38 10.00 -6.95 15.67
N HIS A 39 9.30 -6.48 14.63
CA HIS A 39 8.27 -5.45 14.72
C HIS A 39 6.88 -5.93 14.27
N TRP A 40 6.78 -7.17 13.81
CA TRP A 40 5.55 -7.73 13.26
C TRP A 40 4.37 -7.62 14.24
N ASN A 41 4.61 -7.96 15.50
CA ASN A 41 3.60 -8.00 16.55
C ASN A 41 3.54 -6.74 17.42
N ASP A 42 4.28 -5.69 17.06
CA ASP A 42 4.22 -4.42 17.78
C ASP A 42 2.81 -3.83 17.72
N ALA A 43 2.52 -2.93 18.66
CA ALA A 43 1.26 -2.21 18.69
C ALA A 43 0.97 -1.50 17.34
N LEU A 44 -0.32 -1.30 17.08
CA LEU A 44 -0.83 -0.53 15.96
C LEU A 44 -1.62 0.65 16.51
N PRO A 45 -1.29 1.91 16.16
CA PRO A 45 -0.12 2.34 15.39
C PRO A 45 1.22 1.98 16.07
N HIS A 46 2.30 1.86 15.29
CA HIS A 46 3.62 1.61 15.87
C HIS A 46 4.03 2.80 16.78
N PRO A 47 4.53 2.54 18.01
CA PRO A 47 4.63 3.57 19.05
C PRO A 47 5.69 4.64 18.79
N THR A 48 6.75 4.32 18.03
CA THR A 48 7.92 5.20 17.88
C THR A 48 8.30 5.49 16.43
N ASP A 49 7.83 4.68 15.48
CA ASP A 49 8.26 4.76 14.09
C ASP A 49 7.17 4.19 13.17
N ALA A 50 6.42 5.09 12.54
CA ALA A 50 5.29 4.73 11.69
C ALA A 50 5.70 3.97 10.41
N ARG A 51 6.99 3.96 10.05
CA ARG A 51 7.48 3.22 8.88
C ARG A 51 7.26 1.72 9.02
N PHE A 52 7.27 1.20 10.25
CA PHE A 52 6.93 -0.20 10.50
C PHE A 52 5.45 -0.51 10.24
N ASP A 53 4.54 0.47 10.28
CA ASP A 53 3.15 0.27 9.84
C ASP A 53 3.08 0.13 8.31
N SER A 54 3.82 0.97 7.57
CA SER A 54 3.99 0.90 6.11
C SER A 54 4.58 -0.44 5.67
N LEU A 55 5.65 -0.87 6.33
CA LEU A 55 6.28 -2.18 6.12
C LEU A 55 5.27 -3.33 6.29
N ARG A 56 4.53 -3.33 7.40
CA ARG A 56 3.52 -4.36 7.69
C ARG A 56 2.37 -4.33 6.69
N ALA A 57 1.93 -3.15 6.26
CA ALA A 57 0.88 -3.00 5.26
C ALA A 57 1.26 -3.64 3.92
N VAL A 58 2.48 -3.39 3.44
CA VAL A 58 2.99 -3.98 2.19
C VAL A 58 3.18 -5.49 2.32
N LEU A 59 3.88 -5.95 3.36
CA LEU A 59 4.13 -7.39 3.58
C LEU A 59 2.85 -8.19 3.79
N MET A 60 1.83 -7.63 4.44
CA MET A 60 0.54 -8.29 4.56
C MET A 60 -0.20 -8.37 3.23
N SER A 61 -0.03 -7.39 2.34
CA SER A 61 -0.70 -7.33 1.03
C SER A 61 -0.07 -8.27 0.01
N LYS A 62 1.23 -8.60 0.18
CA LYS A 62 1.98 -9.58 -0.63
C LYS A 62 1.30 -10.95 -0.78
N THR A 63 0.37 -11.33 0.10
CA THR A 63 -0.33 -12.61 -0.01
C THR A 63 -1.40 -12.63 -1.11
N GLY A 64 -1.78 -11.48 -1.69
CA GLY A 64 -2.83 -11.40 -2.71
C GLY A 64 -4.23 -11.77 -2.21
N GLN A 65 -4.45 -11.81 -0.88
CA GLN A 65 -5.68 -12.27 -0.25
C GLN A 65 -6.13 -11.32 0.86
N VAL A 66 -7.42 -10.98 0.88
CA VAL A 66 -8.02 -10.22 1.99
C VAL A 66 -8.23 -11.12 3.19
N GLY A 67 -8.93 -12.24 2.99
CA GLY A 67 -9.29 -13.21 4.01
C GLY A 67 -8.17 -14.19 4.38
N ALA A 68 -8.49 -15.14 5.26
CA ALA A 68 -7.58 -16.21 5.66
C ALA A 68 -7.17 -17.08 4.46
N SER A 69 -6.06 -17.82 4.61
CA SER A 69 -5.55 -18.71 3.56
C SER A 69 -6.64 -19.65 3.04
N GLY A 70 -6.86 -19.62 1.71
CA GLY A 70 -7.92 -20.37 1.04
C GLY A 70 -9.24 -19.61 0.87
N SER A 71 -9.34 -18.36 1.33
CA SER A 71 -10.42 -17.45 0.95
C SER A 71 -10.36 -17.13 -0.55
N SER A 72 -11.51 -17.04 -1.20
CA SER A 72 -11.64 -16.55 -2.58
C SER A 72 -11.57 -15.02 -2.68
N GLU A 73 -11.50 -14.31 -1.56
CA GLU A 73 -11.42 -12.84 -1.53
C GLU A 73 -10.00 -12.39 -1.88
N ARG A 74 -9.81 -12.06 -3.15
CA ARG A 74 -8.54 -11.59 -3.72
C ARG A 74 -8.26 -10.15 -3.31
N LEU A 75 -6.97 -9.83 -3.22
CA LEU A 75 -6.43 -8.49 -3.01
C LEU A 75 -5.45 -8.21 -4.14
N GLU A 76 -5.65 -7.11 -4.84
CA GLU A 76 -4.82 -6.67 -5.95
C GLU A 76 -4.20 -5.31 -5.61
N VAL A 77 -2.88 -5.20 -5.69
CA VAL A 77 -2.18 -3.92 -5.56
C VAL A 77 -2.04 -3.30 -6.94
N TRP A 78 -2.34 -2.01 -7.06
CA TRP A 78 -2.30 -1.28 -8.32
C TRP A 78 -1.36 -0.07 -8.23
N THR A 79 -0.80 0.32 -9.38
CA THR A 79 0.06 1.51 -9.53
C THR A 79 -0.34 2.37 -10.74
N SER A 80 0.42 3.41 -11.04
CA SER A 80 0.35 4.21 -12.26
C SER A 80 1.74 4.72 -12.65
N GLU A 81 1.90 5.16 -13.90
CA GLU A 81 3.18 5.75 -14.37
C GLU A 81 3.63 6.91 -13.46
N HIS A 82 2.67 7.69 -12.95
CA HIS A 82 2.97 8.81 -12.06
C HIS A 82 3.51 8.36 -10.69
N ILE A 83 2.92 7.30 -10.10
CA ILE A 83 3.41 6.74 -8.84
C ILE A 83 4.80 6.14 -9.05
N ASP A 84 4.99 5.39 -10.14
CA ASP A 84 6.26 4.74 -10.46
C ASP A 84 7.40 5.76 -10.58
N ASP A 85 7.20 6.84 -11.36
CA ASP A 85 8.17 7.93 -11.51
C ASP A 85 8.47 8.64 -10.18
N LEU A 86 7.43 8.90 -9.38
CA LEU A 86 7.59 9.56 -8.09
C LEU A 86 8.28 8.68 -7.05
N VAL A 87 8.07 7.36 -7.07
CA VAL A 87 8.80 6.43 -6.20
C VAL A 87 10.29 6.52 -6.49
N VAL A 88 10.71 6.40 -7.75
CA VAL A 88 12.12 6.51 -8.13
C VAL A 88 12.70 7.85 -7.70
N LYS A 89 12.00 8.95 -8.06
CA LYS A 89 12.45 10.30 -7.75
C LYS A 89 12.58 10.53 -6.23
N LYS A 90 11.54 10.26 -5.45
CA LYS A 90 11.53 10.55 -4.01
C LYS A 90 12.46 9.62 -3.23
N VAL A 91 12.62 8.37 -3.65
CA VAL A 91 13.63 7.48 -3.05
C VAL A 91 15.02 8.02 -3.32
N HIS A 92 15.34 8.41 -4.56
CA HIS A 92 16.65 8.96 -4.90
C HIS A 92 16.96 10.28 -4.16
N GLU A 93 16.00 11.21 -4.13
CA GLU A 93 16.21 12.57 -3.59
C GLU A 93 16.14 12.63 -2.07
N ASN A 94 15.27 11.83 -1.44
CA ASN A 94 14.87 12.03 -0.04
C ASN A 94 15.16 10.84 0.88
N ALA A 95 15.27 9.62 0.34
CA ALA A 95 15.46 8.45 1.19
C ALA A 95 16.93 8.24 1.54
N THR A 96 17.15 7.80 2.78
CA THR A 96 18.43 7.29 3.26
C THR A 96 18.21 5.87 3.74
N ASP A 97 19.03 4.94 3.29
CA ASP A 97 18.96 3.53 3.65
C ASP A 97 19.24 3.30 5.14
N ALA A 98 18.99 2.09 5.65
CA ALA A 98 19.18 1.75 7.06
C ALA A 98 20.62 1.93 7.58
N ALA A 99 21.61 2.05 6.69
CA ALA A 99 23.00 2.32 7.03
C ALA A 99 23.37 3.81 6.94
N GLY A 100 22.40 4.70 6.72
CA GLY A 100 22.64 6.14 6.63
C GLY A 100 23.15 6.60 5.25
N ARG A 101 23.01 5.78 4.19
CA ARG A 101 23.48 6.12 2.84
C ARG A 101 22.31 6.55 1.95
N GLY A 102 22.48 7.64 1.21
CA GLY A 102 21.51 8.04 0.19
C GLY A 102 21.36 6.96 -0.90
N TRP A 103 20.18 6.88 -1.49
CA TRP A 103 19.91 5.96 -2.60
C TRP A 103 20.48 6.52 -3.90
N THR A 104 21.24 5.70 -4.63
CA THR A 104 21.64 6.05 -6.02
C THR A 104 20.44 5.90 -6.96
N GLN A 105 20.41 6.68 -8.05
CA GLN A 105 19.38 6.57 -9.09
C GLN A 105 19.13 5.11 -9.54
N ALA A 106 20.20 4.38 -9.89
CA ALA A 106 20.09 2.99 -10.34
C ALA A 106 19.47 2.05 -9.28
N ASN A 107 19.76 2.26 -7.99
CA ASN A 107 19.15 1.48 -6.92
C ASN A 107 17.71 1.90 -6.61
N ALA A 108 17.32 3.15 -6.91
CA ALA A 108 15.94 3.60 -6.80
C ALA A 108 15.08 3.01 -7.93
N GLU A 109 15.62 2.94 -9.15
CA GLU A 109 15.01 2.22 -10.28
C GLU A 109 14.89 0.71 -9.98
N ASP A 110 15.96 0.09 -9.47
CA ASP A 110 15.94 -1.32 -9.04
C ASP A 110 14.92 -1.57 -7.92
N LEU A 111 14.72 -0.61 -7.02
CA LEU A 111 13.67 -0.68 -6.00
C LEU A 111 12.28 -0.62 -6.63
N LEU A 112 12.02 0.26 -7.60
CA LEU A 112 10.73 0.27 -8.30
C LEU A 112 10.44 -1.11 -8.92
N GLU A 113 11.38 -1.64 -9.70
CA GLU A 113 11.21 -2.93 -10.38
C GLU A 113 11.00 -4.06 -9.39
N LYS A 114 11.89 -4.22 -8.40
CA LYS A 114 11.84 -5.38 -7.51
C LYS A 114 10.88 -5.26 -6.35
N LEU A 115 10.49 -4.05 -5.93
CA LEU A 115 9.50 -3.87 -4.86
C LEU A 115 8.10 -3.67 -5.44
N VAL A 116 7.93 -2.66 -6.28
CA VAL A 116 6.59 -2.25 -6.74
C VAL A 116 6.08 -3.22 -7.78
N TYR A 117 6.88 -3.57 -8.80
CA TYR A 117 6.42 -4.46 -9.86
C TYR A 117 6.25 -5.91 -9.38
N ASP A 118 7.18 -6.44 -8.58
CA ASP A 118 6.97 -7.74 -7.92
C ASP A 118 5.67 -7.75 -7.08
N LEU A 119 5.39 -6.68 -6.31
CA LEU A 119 4.17 -6.59 -5.51
C LEU A 119 2.90 -6.53 -6.36
N VAL A 120 2.89 -5.65 -7.36
CA VAL A 120 1.73 -5.42 -8.23
C VAL A 120 1.48 -6.64 -9.12
N PHE A 121 2.46 -7.05 -9.92
CA PHE A 121 2.24 -8.02 -11.00
C PHE A 121 2.48 -9.46 -10.57
N ASP A 122 3.51 -9.72 -9.76
CA ASP A 122 3.91 -11.10 -9.43
C ASP A 122 3.20 -11.66 -8.21
N PHE A 123 3.06 -10.87 -7.14
CA PHE A 123 2.48 -11.34 -5.88
C PHE A 123 0.97 -11.17 -5.78
N THR A 124 0.44 -10.07 -6.31
CA THR A 124 -0.99 -9.75 -6.15
C THR A 124 -1.77 -9.77 -7.45
N HIS A 125 -1.10 -9.93 -8.59
CA HIS A 125 -1.71 -9.95 -9.94
C HIS A 125 -2.65 -8.76 -10.19
N GLY A 126 -2.32 -7.60 -9.62
CA GLY A 126 -2.99 -6.36 -9.93
C GLY A 126 -2.47 -5.76 -11.23
N GLY A 127 -2.55 -4.44 -11.34
CA GLY A 127 -2.30 -3.78 -12.61
C GLY A 127 -1.83 -2.34 -12.49
N THR A 128 -1.86 -1.65 -13.62
CA THR A 128 -1.55 -0.23 -13.71
C THR A 128 -2.76 0.51 -14.25
N ALA A 129 -3.06 1.66 -13.65
CA ALA A 129 -4.00 2.63 -14.24
C ALA A 129 -3.40 3.33 -15.47
N GLY A 130 -2.16 3.02 -15.83
CA GLY A 130 -1.41 3.64 -16.92
C GLY A 130 -1.08 5.09 -16.61
N ARG A 131 -1.14 5.93 -17.63
CA ARG A 131 -0.87 7.36 -17.51
C ARG A 131 -2.03 8.11 -16.85
N VAL A 132 -1.75 8.75 -15.73
CA VAL A 132 -2.68 9.68 -15.06
C VAL A 132 -2.50 11.08 -15.65
N ILE A 133 -3.55 11.59 -16.31
CA ILE A 133 -3.52 12.91 -16.96
C ILE A 133 -4.05 14.00 -16.02
N ASP A 134 -5.17 13.73 -15.36
CA ASP A 134 -5.87 14.71 -14.53
C ASP A 134 -5.96 14.25 -13.06
N PRO A 135 -5.36 15.00 -12.10
CA PRO A 135 -5.49 14.68 -10.69
C PRO A 135 -6.95 14.76 -10.24
N LEU A 136 -7.30 14.00 -9.21
CA LEU A 136 -8.65 13.95 -8.62
C LEU A 136 -8.65 14.69 -7.28
N ASN A 137 -9.73 15.42 -6.96
CA ASN A 137 -9.86 16.21 -5.73
C ASN A 137 -8.69 17.20 -5.47
N HIS A 138 -8.18 17.82 -6.54
CA HIS A 138 -7.14 18.85 -6.48
C HIS A 138 -7.77 20.22 -6.86
N PRO A 139 -8.06 21.12 -5.90
CA PRO A 139 -7.93 21.03 -4.43
C PRO A 139 -9.04 20.17 -3.75
N PRO A 140 -8.89 19.76 -2.47
CA PRO A 140 -7.89 20.19 -1.47
C PRO A 140 -6.54 19.47 -1.52
N LEU A 141 -6.43 18.35 -2.23
CA LEU A 141 -5.16 17.65 -2.39
C LEU A 141 -4.19 18.49 -3.20
N ASP A 142 -2.88 18.25 -3.06
CA ASP A 142 -1.90 18.75 -4.02
C ASP A 142 -1.96 17.94 -5.34
N HIS A 143 -1.09 18.26 -6.29
CA HIS A 143 -1.11 17.58 -7.59
C HIS A 143 -0.70 16.11 -7.48
N GLU A 144 0.30 15.79 -6.65
CA GLU A 144 0.83 14.43 -6.52
C GLU A 144 -0.21 13.54 -5.81
N ASP A 145 -0.76 14.01 -4.69
CA ASP A 145 -1.82 13.32 -3.95
C ASP A 145 -3.08 13.15 -4.80
N GLY A 146 -3.43 14.17 -5.60
CA GLY A 146 -4.54 14.08 -6.53
C GLY A 146 -4.34 13.02 -7.62
N CYS A 147 -3.10 12.82 -8.08
CA CYS A 147 -2.76 11.74 -9.01
C CYS A 147 -2.82 10.35 -8.34
N VAL A 148 -2.41 10.23 -7.08
CA VAL A 148 -2.59 9.00 -6.29
C VAL A 148 -4.07 8.69 -6.10
N MET A 149 -4.88 9.69 -5.73
CA MET A 149 -6.33 9.55 -5.58
C MET A 149 -7.00 9.14 -6.90
N ARG A 150 -6.61 9.75 -8.02
CA ARG A 150 -7.07 9.34 -9.35
C ARG A 150 -6.73 7.89 -9.64
N THR A 151 -5.49 7.48 -9.38
CA THR A 151 -5.01 6.11 -9.57
C THR A 151 -5.88 5.13 -8.77
N ALA A 152 -6.12 5.41 -7.49
CA ALA A 152 -6.97 4.57 -6.65
C ALA A 152 -8.40 4.45 -7.18
N ALA A 153 -9.00 5.57 -7.64
CA ALA A 153 -10.36 5.59 -8.18
C ALA A 153 -10.51 4.86 -9.53
N SER A 154 -9.48 4.91 -10.39
CA SER A 154 -9.53 4.28 -11.72
C SER A 154 -8.98 2.85 -11.78
N SER A 155 -8.40 2.35 -10.68
CA SER A 155 -7.82 1.01 -10.62
C SER A 155 -8.87 -0.09 -10.44
N GLY A 156 -8.47 -1.31 -10.84
CA GLY A 156 -9.29 -2.51 -10.79
C GLY A 156 -10.17 -2.70 -12.01
N ASP A 157 -10.18 -3.92 -12.53
CA ASP A 157 -10.95 -4.27 -13.73
C ASP A 157 -12.46 -4.44 -13.46
N VAL A 158 -12.84 -4.62 -12.19
CA VAL A 158 -14.23 -4.81 -11.76
C VAL A 158 -14.74 -3.56 -11.06
N LEU A 159 -15.84 -2.98 -11.57
CA LEU A 159 -16.38 -1.71 -11.09
C LEU A 159 -16.79 -1.76 -9.62
N GLU A 160 -17.36 -2.88 -9.18
CA GLU A 160 -17.85 -3.11 -7.82
C GLU A 160 -16.75 -3.39 -6.79
N SER A 161 -15.49 -3.47 -7.24
CA SER A 161 -14.33 -3.68 -6.36
C SER A 161 -14.24 -2.59 -5.29
N PRO A 162 -14.11 -2.93 -4.00
CA PRO A 162 -13.78 -1.95 -2.99
C PRO A 162 -12.37 -1.40 -3.25
N ARG A 163 -12.22 -0.08 -3.20
CA ARG A 163 -10.97 0.62 -3.50
C ARG A 163 -10.40 1.26 -2.24
N TYR A 164 -9.10 1.08 -2.04
CA TYR A 164 -8.36 1.57 -0.90
C TYR A 164 -7.16 2.39 -1.36
N CYS A 165 -6.95 3.54 -0.73
CA CYS A 165 -5.72 4.31 -0.83
C CYS A 165 -5.03 4.28 0.53
N VAL A 166 -3.81 3.76 0.60
CA VAL A 166 -3.04 3.67 1.85
C VAL A 166 -1.94 4.71 1.85
N THR A 167 -2.02 5.66 2.77
CA THR A 167 -1.12 6.81 2.86
C THR A 167 -0.79 7.18 4.31
N ARG A 168 0.43 7.70 4.54
CA ARG A 168 0.79 8.40 5.78
C ARG A 168 0.58 9.91 5.72
N ASP A 169 0.14 10.44 4.57
CA ASP A 169 -0.06 11.88 4.42
C ASP A 169 -1.21 12.36 5.31
N ARG A 170 -0.90 13.30 6.20
CA ARG A 170 -1.86 13.82 7.16
C ARG A 170 -2.88 14.74 6.49
N GLU A 171 -2.46 15.57 5.54
CA GLU A 171 -3.33 16.52 4.84
C GLU A 171 -4.32 15.76 3.95
N PHE A 172 -3.86 14.72 3.25
CA PHE A 172 -4.72 13.79 2.51
C PHE A 172 -5.78 13.16 3.44
N ARG A 173 -5.37 12.66 4.61
CA ARG A 173 -6.30 12.06 5.58
C ARG A 173 -7.26 13.07 6.20
N GLU A 174 -6.84 14.31 6.42
CA GLU A 174 -7.70 15.38 6.90
C GLU A 174 -8.76 15.75 5.86
N ALA A 175 -8.39 15.85 4.58
CA ALA A 175 -9.34 16.06 3.49
C ALA A 175 -10.36 14.91 3.37
N CYS A 176 -9.91 13.66 3.55
CA CYS A 176 -10.81 12.49 3.57
C CYS A 176 -11.82 12.57 4.72
N ARG A 177 -11.39 12.96 5.93
CA ARG A 177 -12.26 13.08 7.11
C ARG A 177 -13.23 14.25 7.01
N ALA A 178 -12.92 15.24 6.19
CA ALA A 178 -13.79 16.37 5.90
C ALA A 178 -14.79 16.09 4.75
N ASP A 179 -14.88 14.84 4.28
CA ASP A 179 -15.74 14.42 3.16
C ASP A 179 -15.49 15.22 1.86
N GLN A 180 -14.24 15.63 1.61
CA GLN A 180 -13.86 16.44 0.44
C GLN A 180 -13.31 15.61 -0.72
N LEU A 181 -13.18 14.30 -0.53
CA LEU A 181 -12.54 13.38 -1.48
C LEU A 181 -13.57 12.47 -2.16
N GLU A 182 -13.16 11.83 -3.26
CA GLU A 182 -13.98 10.87 -3.99
C GLU A 182 -14.44 9.71 -3.06
N PRO A 183 -15.75 9.59 -2.80
CA PRO A 183 -16.28 8.70 -1.76
C PRO A 183 -16.17 7.21 -2.10
N SER A 184 -15.93 6.86 -3.37
CA SER A 184 -15.72 5.47 -3.79
C SER A 184 -14.37 4.88 -3.36
N VAL A 185 -13.44 5.71 -2.87
CA VAL A 185 -12.12 5.27 -2.39
C VAL A 185 -12.02 5.47 -0.88
N GLN A 186 -11.71 4.39 -0.17
CA GLN A 186 -11.41 4.44 1.26
C GLN A 186 -9.95 4.81 1.48
N VAL A 187 -9.68 6.00 1.98
CA VAL A 187 -8.33 6.42 2.37
C VAL A 187 -8.03 5.92 3.78
N LEU A 188 -6.90 5.24 3.98
CA LEU A 188 -6.51 4.61 5.23
C LEU A 188 -5.05 4.93 5.57
N TYR A 189 -4.75 5.03 6.86
CA TYR A 189 -3.38 4.91 7.34
C TYR A 189 -2.90 3.45 7.23
N PRO A 190 -1.59 3.19 7.15
CA PRO A 190 -1.06 1.83 7.08
C PRO A 190 -1.50 0.93 8.24
N HIS A 191 -1.57 1.45 9.46
CA HIS A 191 -2.04 0.67 10.61
C HIS A 191 -3.53 0.33 10.55
N GLU A 192 -4.36 1.19 9.94
CA GLU A 192 -5.79 0.94 9.72
C GLU A 192 -5.94 -0.22 8.71
N TRP A 193 -5.15 -0.19 7.63
CA TRP A 193 -5.11 -1.27 6.64
C TRP A 193 -4.66 -2.61 7.23
N VAL A 194 -3.56 -2.62 7.98
CA VAL A 194 -3.07 -3.80 8.70
C VAL A 194 -4.14 -4.34 9.65
N THR A 195 -4.84 -3.47 10.37
CA THR A 195 -5.92 -3.88 11.29
C THR A 195 -7.09 -4.51 10.53
N ALA A 196 -7.49 -3.94 9.39
CA ALA A 196 -8.53 -4.48 8.53
C ALA A 196 -8.18 -5.89 8.04
N LEU A 197 -6.97 -6.07 7.49
CA LEU A 197 -6.50 -7.39 7.03
C LEU A 197 -6.39 -8.41 8.17
N ARG A 198 -5.89 -7.99 9.34
CA ARG A 198 -5.83 -8.88 10.53
C ARG A 198 -7.21 -9.34 10.93
N ASN A 199 -8.21 -8.46 10.92
CA ASN A 199 -9.57 -8.81 11.29
C ASN A 199 -10.22 -9.73 10.24
N ALA A 200 -10.03 -9.47 8.95
CA ALA A 200 -10.53 -10.32 7.88
C ALA A 200 -9.92 -11.74 7.88
N ARG A 201 -8.66 -11.86 8.33
CA ARG A 201 -7.94 -13.14 8.42
C ARG A 201 -8.19 -13.91 9.71
N ARG A 202 -8.94 -13.36 10.66
CA ARG A 202 -9.27 -14.09 11.90
C ARG A 202 -10.17 -15.29 11.57
N PRO A 203 -9.85 -16.49 12.08
CA PRO A 203 -10.74 -17.62 11.92
C PRO A 203 -12.09 -17.31 12.60
N PRO A 204 -13.22 -17.72 12.00
CA PRO A 204 -14.53 -17.53 12.61
C PRO A 204 -14.56 -18.25 13.97
N ILE A 205 -14.99 -17.54 15.01
CA ILE A 205 -15.17 -18.12 16.34
C ILE A 205 -16.28 -19.18 16.22
N PRO A 206 -16.03 -20.47 16.59
CA PRO A 206 -17.06 -21.48 16.59
C PRO A 206 -18.19 -21.02 17.51
N ARG A 207 -19.42 -20.89 16.98
CA ARG A 207 -20.58 -20.66 17.84
C ARG A 207 -20.73 -21.87 18.76
N PRO A 208 -20.94 -21.68 20.08
CA PRO A 208 -21.27 -22.80 20.95
C PRO A 208 -22.51 -23.48 20.38
N ARG A 209 -22.45 -24.80 20.23
CA ARG A 209 -23.63 -25.59 19.83
C ARG A 209 -24.66 -25.40 20.93
N SER A 210 -25.80 -24.82 20.59
CA SER A 210 -26.97 -24.85 21.46
C SER A 210 -27.36 -26.31 21.63
N GLU A 211 -27.31 -26.81 22.87
CA GLU A 211 -27.93 -28.08 23.26
C GLU A 211 -29.45 -27.92 23.36
#